data_AF-A0A8H4YJT5-F1
#
_entry.id   AF-A0A8H4YJT5-F1
#
_cell.length_a   1.000
_cell.length_b   1.000
_cell.length_c   1.000
_cell.angle_alpha   90.00
_cell.angle_beta   90.00
_cell.angle_gamma   90.00
#
_symmetry.space_group_name_H-M   'P 1'
#
loop_
_entity.id
_entity.type
_entity.pdbx_description
1 polymer ?
#
loop_
_entity_poly.entity_id
_entity_poly.type
_entity_poly.pdbx_seq_one_letter_code
_entity_poly.pdbx_strand_id
1 'polypeptide(L)'
;MWNLLDYPSMVLPVANFKISPERDPPNTSYKHSTSNPYNKPNHEMYHPNLFVNQPSTIQVVGRPFDDEELIEVSAAIDKLLREHGIGSQNKIRADRVSKL
;
A
#
# COMPACT_ATOMS: atom_id res chain seq x y z
N MET A 1 3.43 -1.06 17.27
CA MET A 1 3.79 0.29 17.74
C MET A 1 2.59 0.96 18.39
N TRP A 2 1.48 1.15 17.66
CA TRP A 2 0.28 1.85 18.15
C TRP A 2 -0.40 1.19 19.35
N ASN A 3 -0.30 -0.14 19.49
CA ASN A 3 -0.79 -0.86 20.67
C ASN A 3 -0.15 -0.38 21.99
N LEU A 4 1.11 0.08 21.97
CA LEU A 4 1.78 0.58 23.17
C LEU A 4 1.30 1.98 23.56
N LEU A 5 0.90 2.77 22.56
CA LEU A 5 0.45 4.15 22.73
C LEU A 5 -1.05 4.25 22.99
N ASP A 6 -1.77 3.12 22.88
CA ASP A 6 -3.24 3.03 22.98
C ASP A 6 -3.96 3.87 21.90
N TYR A 7 -3.42 3.84 20.68
CA TYR A 7 -4.01 4.54 19.53
C TYR A 7 -4.84 3.56 18.69
N PRO A 8 -6.11 3.87 18.40
CA PRO A 8 -6.93 3.06 17.53
C PRO A 8 -6.36 3.13 16.10
N SER A 9 -6.39 2.01 15.40
CA SER A 9 -5.92 1.94 14.01
C SER A 9 -6.71 0.94 13.18
N MET A 10 -6.88 1.25 11.90
CA MET A 10 -7.58 0.42 10.94
C MET A 10 -6.67 0.11 9.75
N VAL A 11 -6.70 -1.14 9.27
CA VAL A 11 -5.93 -1.57 8.10
C VAL A 11 -6.89 -1.73 6.92
N LEU A 12 -6.60 -1.02 5.82
CA LEU A 12 -7.41 -1.00 4.61
C LEU A 12 -6.63 -1.59 3.42
N PRO A 13 -7.26 -2.43 2.58
CA PRO A 13 -6.63 -2.90 1.35
C PRO A 13 -6.59 -1.79 0.29
N VAL A 14 -5.46 -1.67 -0.40
CA VAL A 14 -5.37 -0.79 -1.57
C VAL A 14 -5.96 -1.53 -2.76
N ALA A 15 -7.23 -1.25 -3.06
CA ALA A 15 -7.96 -1.92 -4.11
C ALA A 15 -7.26 -1.78 -5.49
N ASN A 16 -7.10 -2.89 -6.19
CA ASN A 16 -6.51 -2.98 -7.54
C ASN A 16 -5.06 -2.52 -7.65
N PHE A 17 -4.34 -2.34 -6.55
CA PHE A 17 -2.91 -2.13 -6.56
C PHE A 17 -2.18 -3.47 -6.72
N LYS A 18 -1.29 -3.54 -7.71
CA LYS A 18 -0.42 -4.69 -7.95
C LYS A 18 0.99 -4.17 -8.19
N ILE A 19 1.96 -4.86 -7.61
CA ILE A 19 3.37 -4.58 -7.82
C ILE A 19 3.72 -4.95 -9.26
N SER A 20 4.28 -4.00 -10.01
CA SER A 20 4.73 -4.21 -11.39
C SER A 20 6.26 -4.30 -11.39
N PRO A 21 6.85 -5.42 -11.84
CA PRO A 21 8.31 -5.53 -11.91
C PRO A 21 9.00 -4.47 -12.76
N GLU A 22 8.29 -3.92 -13.76
CA GLU A 22 8.82 -2.85 -14.60
C GLU A 22 8.79 -1.48 -13.91
N ARG A 23 7.78 -1.22 -13.06
CA ARG A 23 7.55 0.08 -12.43
C ARG A 23 8.12 0.18 -11.01
N ASP A 24 8.23 -0.95 -10.32
CA ASP A 24 8.63 -1.05 -8.92
C ASP A 24 9.92 -1.89 -8.76
N PRO A 25 11.05 -1.55 -9.41
CA PRO A 25 12.30 -2.27 -9.20
C PRO A 25 12.85 -2.00 -7.78
N PRO A 26 13.67 -2.92 -7.22
CA PRO A 26 14.35 -2.70 -5.95
C PRO A 26 15.16 -1.39 -5.96
N ASN A 27 15.07 -0.62 -4.88
CA ASN A 27 15.71 0.69 -4.82
C ASN A 27 17.22 0.56 -4.56
N THR A 28 18.03 0.73 -5.61
CA THR A 28 19.50 0.65 -5.52
C THR A 28 20.14 1.84 -4.81
N SER A 29 19.41 2.95 -4.65
CA SER A 29 19.89 4.18 -3.98
C SER A 29 19.62 4.19 -2.47
N TYR A 30 18.82 3.26 -1.96
CA TYR A 30 18.48 3.19 -0.55
C TYR A 30 19.70 2.80 0.28
N LYS A 31 20.19 3.74 1.11
CA LYS A 31 21.28 3.50 2.05
C LYS A 31 20.70 3.06 3.38
N HIS A 32 20.95 1.81 3.76
CA HIS A 32 20.60 1.32 5.08
C HIS A 32 21.28 2.16 6.16
N SER A 33 20.49 2.80 7.03
CA SER A 33 21.04 3.34 8.26
C SER A 33 21.64 2.18 9.08
N THR A 34 22.89 2.32 9.50
CA THR A 34 23.60 1.31 10.32
C THR A 34 22.98 1.11 11.70
N SER A 35 22.02 1.96 12.09
CA SER A 35 21.36 1.93 13.39
C SER A 35 20.40 0.75 13.58
N ASN A 36 19.89 0.14 12.51
CA ASN A 36 18.93 -0.96 12.60
C ASN A 36 19.40 -2.18 11.78
N PRO A 37 19.82 -3.28 12.43
CA PRO A 37 20.35 -4.46 11.74
C PRO A 37 19.30 -5.17 10.85
N TYR A 38 18.00 -4.92 11.05
CA TYR A 38 16.93 -5.57 10.29
C TYR A 38 16.63 -4.89 8.94
N ASN A 39 17.10 -3.66 8.71
CA ASN A 39 16.79 -2.93 7.49
C ASN A 39 17.40 -3.57 6.24
N LYS A 40 18.64 -4.05 6.34
CA LYS A 40 19.36 -4.71 5.25
C LYS A 40 18.65 -6.00 4.79
N PRO A 41 18.40 -6.99 5.65
CA PRO A 41 17.74 -8.24 5.22
C PRO A 41 16.32 -8.00 4.68
N ASN A 42 15.57 -7.05 5.25
CA ASN A 42 14.22 -6.73 4.74
C ASN A 42 14.25 -6.14 3.32
N HIS A 43 15.23 -5.31 3.02
CA HIS A 43 15.38 -4.75 1.68
C HIS A 43 15.89 -5.78 0.67
N GLU A 44 16.85 -6.62 1.07
CA GLU A 44 17.37 -7.70 0.24
C GLU A 44 16.32 -8.78 -0.07
N MET A 45 15.32 -8.96 0.81
CA MET A 45 14.21 -9.89 0.61
C MET A 45 13.23 -9.45 -0.50
N TYR A 46 13.21 -8.16 -0.86
CA TYR A 46 12.25 -7.65 -1.84
C TYR A 46 12.61 -8.09 -3.26
N HIS A 47 11.74 -8.91 -3.87
CA HIS A 47 11.84 -9.34 -5.25
C HIS A 47 10.51 -9.11 -5.99
N PRO A 48 10.44 -8.15 -6.94
CA PRO A 48 9.15 -7.74 -7.51
C PRO A 48 8.37 -8.90 -8.15
N ASN A 49 9.06 -9.85 -8.79
CA ASN A 49 8.44 -11.03 -9.42
C ASN A 49 7.74 -11.96 -8.42
N LEU A 50 8.21 -12.04 -7.18
CA LEU A 50 7.58 -12.85 -6.12
C LEU A 50 6.41 -12.11 -5.47
N PHE A 51 6.41 -10.78 -5.53
CA PHE A 51 5.45 -9.93 -4.84
C PHE A 51 4.30 -9.42 -5.74
N VAL A 52 4.29 -9.73 -7.04
CA VAL A 52 3.25 -9.29 -8.01
C VAL A 52 1.81 -9.53 -7.54
N ASN A 53 1.55 -10.65 -6.88
CA ASN A 53 0.22 -11.05 -6.42
C ASN A 53 -0.02 -10.79 -4.94
N GLN A 54 0.91 -10.12 -4.24
CA GLN A 54 0.74 -9.84 -2.82
C GLN A 54 -0.19 -8.64 -2.61
N PRO A 55 -1.22 -8.76 -1.76
CA PRO A 55 -2.10 -7.65 -1.46
C PRO A 55 -1.33 -6.57 -0.69
N SER A 56 -1.48 -5.32 -1.11
CA SER A 56 -0.94 -4.16 -0.37
C SER A 56 -2.04 -3.52 0.47
N THR A 57 -1.66 -3.11 1.66
CA THR A 57 -2.55 -2.45 2.62
C THR A 57 -1.95 -1.15 3.11
N ILE A 58 -2.80 -0.27 3.60
CA ILE A 58 -2.41 0.92 4.35
C ILE A 58 -2.99 0.82 5.75
N GLN A 59 -2.31 1.43 6.72
CA GLN A 59 -2.80 1.55 8.09
C GLN A 59 -3.14 3.02 8.36
N VAL A 60 -4.39 3.27 8.75
CA VAL A 60 -4.88 4.57 9.22
C VAL A 60 -4.90 4.52 10.74
N VAL A 61 -4.36 5.55 11.39
CA VAL A 61 -4.26 5.62 12.84
C VAL A 61 -5.01 6.86 13.31
N GLY A 62 -5.97 6.66 14.20
CA GLY A 62 -6.76 7.71 14.83
C GLY A 62 -6.13 8.16 16.13
N ARG A 63 -6.64 9.26 16.69
CA ARG A 63 -6.30 9.66 18.06
C ARG A 63 -7.04 8.77 19.07
N PRO A 64 -6.56 8.67 20.32
CA PRO A 64 -7.30 7.95 21.35
C PRO A 64 -8.71 8.50 21.52
N PHE A 65 -9.69 7.62 21.69
CA PHE A 65 -11.12 7.92 21.90
C PHE A 65 -11.88 8.53 20.71
N ASP A 66 -11.26 8.61 19.52
CA ASP A 66 -11.88 9.07 18.27
C ASP A 66 -12.13 7.87 17.32
N ASP A 67 -12.70 6.77 17.84
CA ASP A 67 -12.89 5.52 17.08
C ASP A 67 -13.92 5.67 15.95
N GLU A 68 -15.01 6.40 16.20
CA GLU A 68 -16.07 6.68 15.23
C GLU A 68 -15.55 7.50 14.04
N GLU A 69 -14.79 8.56 14.31
CA GLU A 69 -14.16 9.40 13.28
C GLU A 69 -13.13 8.61 12.48
N LEU A 70 -12.36 7.73 13.15
CA LEU A 70 -11.43 6.84 12.46
C LEU A 70 -12.16 5.91 11.49
N ILE A 71 -13.30 5.35 11.90
CA ILE A 71 -14.12 4.49 11.03
C ILE A 71 -14.66 5.29 9.84
N GLU A 72 -15.20 6.49 10.06
CA GLU A 72 -15.74 7.34 8.99
C GLU A 72 -14.66 7.72 7.97
N VAL A 73 -13.50 8.18 8.45
CA VAL A 73 -12.36 8.52 7.60
C VAL A 73 -11.85 7.29 6.85
N SER A 74 -11.76 6.14 7.52
CA SER A 74 -11.31 4.90 6.89
C SER A 74 -12.27 4.43 5.81
N ALA A 75 -13.58 4.58 6.01
CA ALA A 75 -14.60 4.27 5.00
C ALA A 75 -14.50 5.23 3.79
N ALA A 76 -14.28 6.51 4.02
CA ALA A 76 -14.05 7.48 2.95
C ALA A 76 -12.79 7.15 2.14
N ILE A 77 -11.70 6.76 2.81
CA ILE A 77 -10.46 6.33 2.15
C ILE A 77 -10.68 5.05 1.34
N ASP A 78 -11.32 4.03 1.90
CA ASP A 78 -11.60 2.77 1.18
C ASP A 78 -12.44 3.02 -0.09
N LYS A 79 -13.45 3.89 0.01
CA LYS A 79 -14.24 4.31 -1.15
C LYS A 79 -13.38 4.95 -2.23
N LEU A 80 -12.54 5.93 -1.87
CA LEU A 80 -11.64 6.61 -2.81
C LEU A 80 -10.63 5.66 -3.46
N LEU A 81 -10.07 4.73 -2.67
CA LEU A 81 -9.12 3.73 -3.17
C LEU A 81 -9.77 2.79 -4.19
N ARG A 82 -11.01 2.35 -3.93
CA ARG A 82 -11.76 1.51 -4.87
C ARG A 82 -12.12 2.26 -6.15
N GLU A 83 -12.61 3.50 -6.04
CA GLU A 83 -12.97 4.33 -7.21
C GLU A 83 -11.76 4.57 -8.13
N HIS A 84 -10.61 4.96 -7.56
CA HIS A 84 -9.39 5.17 -8.34
C HIS A 84 -8.81 3.86 -8.89
N GLY A 85 -8.92 2.76 -8.14
CA GLY A 85 -8.55 1.44 -8.61
C GLY A 85 -9.33 1.00 -9.85
N ILE A 86 -10.64 1.28 -9.90
CA ILE A 86 -11.52 0.97 -11.05
C ILE A 86 -11.19 1.86 -12.26
N GLY A 87 -10.98 3.17 -12.04
CA GLY A 87 -10.63 4.12 -13.11
C GLY A 87 -9.32 3.77 -13.83
N SER A 88 -8.33 3.27 -13.09
CA SER A 88 -7.05 2.81 -13.65
C SER A 88 -7.22 1.57 -14.55
N GLN A 89 -8.06 0.60 -14.15
CA GLN A 89 -8.33 -0.62 -14.93
C GLN A 89 -9.07 -0.32 -16.24
N ASN A 90 -10.02 0.63 -16.23
CA ASN A 90 -10.75 1.02 -17.44
C ASN A 90 -9.85 1.74 -18.47
N LYS A 91 -8.91 2.58 -18.02
CA LYS A 91 -7.88 3.15 -18.92
C LYS A 91 -6.98 2.07 -19.52
N ILE A 92 -6.49 1.14 -18.71
CA ILE A 92 -5.62 0.04 -19.17
C ILE A 92 -6.33 -0.84 -20.20
N ARG A 93 -7.63 -1.11 -20.02
CA ARG A 93 -8.44 -1.85 -20.99
C ARG A 93 -8.64 -1.07 -22.28
N ALA A 94 -9.01 0.21 -22.20
CA ALA A 94 -9.20 1.07 -23.37
C ALA A 94 -7.92 1.22 -24.22
N ASP A 95 -6.76 1.39 -23.58
CA ASP A 95 -5.47 1.49 -24.27
C ASP A 95 -5.07 0.19 -24.98
N ARG A 96 -5.52 -0.96 -24.47
CA ARG A 96 -5.27 -2.27 -25.08
C ARG A 96 -6.17 -2.53 -26.29
N VAL A 97 -7.40 -2.00 -26.30
CA VAL A 97 -8.33 -2.08 -27.44
C VAL A 97 -7.94 -1.12 -28.57
N SER A 98 -7.39 0.05 -28.24
CA SER A 98 -6.93 1.04 -29.24
C SER A 98 -5.66 0.63 -30.01
N LYS A 99 -4.93 -0.38 -29.51
CA LYS A 99 -3.70 -0.91 -30.12
C LYS A 99 -3.92 -2.18 -30.97
N LEU A 100 -5.16 -2.61 -31.17
CA LEU A 100 -5.58 -3.71 -32.05
C LEU A 100 -6.22 -3.14 -33.32
#